data_AF-A0A8T3XTL8-F1
#
_entry.id   AF-A0A8T3XTL8-F1
#
_cell.length_a   1.000
_cell.length_b   1.000
_cell.length_c   1.000
_cell.angle_alpha   90.00
_cell.angle_beta   90.00
_cell.angle_gamma   90.00
#
_symmetry.space_group_name_H-M   'P 1'
#
loop_
_entity.id
_entity.type
_entity.pdbx_description
1 polymer ?
#
loop_
_entity_poly.entity_id
_entity_poly.type
_entity_poly.pdbx_seq_one_letter_code
_entity_poly.pdbx_strand_id
1 'polypeptide(L)'
;RKLVKDGDYLEALEFGKNLEKKHSNDPDLLFMIAGIYYINGDATNTLSYLDKTLAINQNDTEALLMKANLHLYLKDKGQAVDCCEKLRKIDPQNKEIDEILDKLEKL
;
A
#
# COMPACT_ATOMS: atom_id res chain seq x y z
N ARG A 1 3.98 -4.87 21.79
CA ARG A 1 3.55 -6.29 21.80
C ARG A 1 3.41 -6.75 20.34
N LYS A 2 4.45 -7.35 19.75
CA LYS A 2 4.46 -7.96 18.40
C LYS A 2 4.69 -9.46 18.57
N LEU A 3 3.68 -10.18 19.09
CA LEU A 3 3.81 -11.61 19.44
C LEU A 3 2.79 -12.52 18.72
N VAL A 4 1.82 -11.95 18.01
CA VAL A 4 0.83 -12.73 17.24
C VAL A 4 1.23 -12.86 15.77
N LYS A 5 2.11 -11.99 15.23
CA LYS A 5 2.20 -11.78 13.77
C LYS A 5 3.32 -12.48 13.03
N ASP A 6 4.41 -12.91 13.67
CA ASP A 6 5.60 -13.29 12.90
C ASP A 6 5.45 -14.65 12.20
N GLY A 7 4.74 -15.61 12.81
CA GLY A 7 4.43 -16.91 12.18
C GLY A 7 3.39 -16.78 11.06
N ASP A 8 2.24 -16.17 11.38
CA ASP A 8 1.13 -15.99 10.45
C ASP A 8 1.51 -15.13 9.22
N TYR A 9 2.39 -14.14 9.41
CA TYR A 9 2.94 -13.34 8.33
C TYR A 9 3.79 -14.17 7.35
N LEU A 10 4.66 -15.03 7.88
CA LEU A 10 5.54 -15.85 7.03
C LEU A 10 4.74 -16.85 6.20
N GLU A 11 3.73 -17.50 6.80
CA GLU A 11 2.84 -18.41 6.08
C GLU A 11 2.00 -17.67 5.03
N ALA A 12 1.42 -16.51 5.38
CA ALA A 12 0.66 -15.69 4.44
C ALA A 12 1.54 -15.22 3.27
N LEU A 13 2.78 -14.82 3.56
CA LEU A 13 3.73 -14.38 2.55
C LEU A 13 4.17 -15.54 1.64
N GLU A 14 4.46 -16.71 2.21
CA GLU A 14 4.82 -17.90 1.42
C GLU A 14 3.68 -18.31 0.49
N PHE A 15 2.45 -18.33 1.03
CA PHE A 15 1.25 -18.60 0.24
C PHE A 15 1.08 -17.60 -0.91
N GLY A 16 1.15 -16.29 -0.61
CA GLY A 16 1.05 -15.22 -1.61
C GLY A 16 2.12 -15.31 -2.70
N LYS A 17 3.39 -15.56 -2.34
CA LYS A 17 4.49 -15.72 -3.30
C LYS A 17 4.36 -16.97 -4.16
N ASN A 18 3.83 -18.06 -3.60
CA ASN A 18 3.56 -19.27 -4.38
C ASN A 18 2.42 -19.08 -5.37
N LEU A 19 1.42 -18.27 -5.03
CA LEU A 19 0.38 -17.84 -5.97
C LEU A 19 0.97 -16.91 -7.04
N GLU A 20 1.83 -15.97 -6.69
CA GLU A 20 2.45 -15.02 -7.64
C GLU A 20 3.22 -15.77 -8.74
N LYS A 21 3.88 -16.89 -8.40
CA LYS A 21 4.55 -17.76 -9.38
C LYS A 21 3.61 -18.39 -10.41
N LYS A 22 2.35 -18.64 -10.04
CA LYS A 22 1.32 -19.25 -10.90
C LYS A 22 0.50 -18.21 -11.65
N HIS A 23 0.32 -17.04 -11.04
CA HIS A 23 -0.51 -15.94 -11.52
C HIS A 23 0.32 -14.64 -11.49
N SER A 24 1.35 -14.59 -12.32
CA SER A 24 2.19 -13.39 -12.41
C SER A 24 1.37 -12.24 -12.99
N ASN A 25 1.44 -11.07 -12.35
CA ASN A 25 0.74 -9.83 -12.74
C ASN A 25 -0.78 -9.79 -12.50
N ASP A 26 -1.30 -10.51 -11.50
CA ASP A 26 -2.63 -10.23 -10.97
C ASP A 26 -2.55 -9.05 -9.98
N PRO A 27 -3.16 -7.88 -10.27
CA PRO A 27 -3.06 -6.70 -9.40
C PRO A 27 -3.68 -6.93 -8.01
N ASP A 28 -4.73 -7.73 -7.89
CA ASP A 28 -5.36 -8.02 -6.59
C ASP A 28 -4.40 -8.86 -5.73
N LEU A 29 -3.73 -9.83 -6.34
CA LEU A 29 -2.72 -10.64 -5.66
C LEU A 29 -1.50 -9.82 -5.26
N LEU A 30 -1.02 -8.94 -6.13
CA LEU A 30 0.09 -8.04 -5.83
C LEU A 30 -0.24 -7.09 -4.68
N PHE A 31 -1.47 -6.55 -4.65
CA PHE A 31 -1.97 -5.72 -3.57
C PHE A 31 -2.08 -6.49 -2.25
N MET A 32 -2.59 -7.72 -2.27
CA MET A 32 -2.62 -8.59 -1.08
C MET A 32 -1.21 -8.81 -0.51
N ILE A 33 -0.23 -9.10 -1.36
CA ILE A 33 1.17 -9.25 -0.93
C ILE A 33 1.72 -7.92 -0.36
N ALA A 34 1.38 -6.77 -0.95
CA ALA A 34 1.73 -5.47 -0.38
C ALA A 34 1.14 -5.28 1.02
N GLY A 35 -0.13 -5.63 1.22
CA GLY A 35 -0.79 -5.56 2.53
C GLY A 35 -0.12 -6.43 3.59
N ILE A 36 0.34 -7.62 3.22
CA ILE A 36 1.12 -8.52 4.09
C ILE A 36 2.41 -7.83 4.54
N TYR A 37 3.18 -7.27 3.61
CA TYR A 37 4.41 -6.51 3.93
C TYR A 37 4.13 -5.26 4.78
N TYR A 38 3.05 -4.54 4.49
CA TYR A 38 2.64 -3.34 5.22
C TYR A 38 2.35 -3.66 6.68
N ILE A 39 1.61 -4.75 6.93
CA ILE A 39 1.29 -5.25 8.28
C ILE A 39 2.55 -5.63 9.07
N ASN A 40 3.59 -6.13 8.39
CA ASN A 40 4.88 -6.46 9.02
C ASN A 40 5.77 -5.22 9.25
N GLY A 41 5.45 -4.09 8.61
CA GLY A 41 6.25 -2.87 8.66
C GLY A 41 7.42 -2.86 7.67
N ASP A 42 7.41 -3.75 6.68
CA ASP A 42 8.43 -3.77 5.62
C ASP A 42 8.06 -2.76 4.54
N ALA A 43 8.45 -1.51 4.77
CA ALA A 43 8.15 -0.40 3.87
C ALA A 43 8.69 -0.61 2.45
N THR A 44 9.89 -1.20 2.32
CA THR A 44 10.56 -1.40 1.02
C THR A 44 9.76 -2.37 0.16
N ASN A 45 9.40 -3.53 0.70
CA ASN A 45 8.62 -4.50 -0.06
C ASN A 45 7.17 -4.03 -0.27
N THR A 46 6.58 -3.32 0.71
CA THR A 46 5.27 -2.71 0.54
C THR A 46 5.24 -1.80 -0.68
N LEU A 47 6.18 -0.85 -0.75
CA LEU A 47 6.25 0.10 -1.87
C LEU A 47 6.46 -0.62 -3.20
N SER A 48 7.36 -1.61 -3.24
CA SER A 48 7.62 -2.38 -4.46
C SER A 48 6.37 -3.09 -4.99
N TYR A 49 5.57 -3.71 -4.12
CA TYR A 49 4.35 -4.40 -4.55
C TYR A 49 3.20 -3.45 -4.87
N LEU A 50 3.09 -2.31 -4.18
CA LEU A 50 2.15 -1.25 -4.56
C LEU A 50 2.49 -0.67 -5.94
N ASP A 51 3.77 -0.45 -6.25
CA ASP A 51 4.21 0.03 -7.56
C ASP A 51 3.89 -0.97 -8.67
N LYS A 52 4.08 -2.27 -8.43
CA LYS A 52 3.66 -3.32 -9.39
C LYS A 52 2.14 -3.31 -9.59
N THR A 53 1.36 -3.17 -8.53
CA THR A 53 -0.11 -3.09 -8.59
C THR A 53 -0.54 -1.89 -9.43
N LEU A 54 0.01 -0.72 -9.14
CA LEU A 54 -0.29 0.54 -9.83
C LEU A 54 0.25 0.60 -11.26
N ALA A 55 1.26 -0.19 -11.61
CA ALA A 55 1.71 -0.35 -12.98
C ALA A 55 0.68 -1.08 -13.87
N ILE A 56 -0.18 -1.92 -13.26
CA ILE A 56 -1.25 -2.65 -13.96
C ILE A 56 -2.56 -1.86 -13.89
N ASN A 57 -2.91 -1.38 -12.69
CA ASN A 57 -4.07 -0.54 -12.45
C ASN A 57 -3.66 0.78 -11.80
N GLN A 58 -3.31 1.78 -12.63
CA GLN A 58 -2.86 3.10 -12.18
C GLN A 58 -3.90 3.89 -11.36
N ASN A 59 -5.18 3.52 -11.47
CA ASN A 59 -6.28 4.20 -10.80
C ASN A 59 -6.84 3.39 -9.63
N ASP A 60 -6.12 2.37 -9.17
CA ASP A 60 -6.50 1.58 -8.00
C ASP A 60 -6.52 2.47 -6.76
N THR A 61 -7.71 2.77 -6.25
CA THR A 61 -7.90 3.67 -5.12
C THR A 61 -7.37 3.06 -3.83
N GLU A 62 -7.45 1.75 -3.64
CA GLU A 62 -6.96 1.10 -2.43
C GLU A 62 -5.43 1.08 -2.40
N ALA A 63 -4.80 0.77 -3.54
CA ALA A 63 -3.34 0.78 -3.66
C ALA A 63 -2.75 2.20 -3.53
N LEU A 64 -3.39 3.21 -4.15
CA LEU A 64 -2.97 4.61 -3.99
C LEU A 64 -3.10 5.09 -2.54
N LEU A 65 -4.18 4.70 -1.85
CA LEU A 65 -4.44 5.07 -0.45
C LEU A 65 -3.44 4.41 0.50
N MET A 66 -3.14 3.12 0.31
CA MET A 66 -2.11 2.43 1.06
C MET A 66 -0.73 3.06 0.81
N LYS A 67 -0.42 3.42 -0.43
CA LYS A 67 0.84 4.11 -0.78
C LYS A 67 0.95 5.48 -0.11
N ALA A 68 -0.13 6.26 -0.11
CA ALA A 68 -0.18 7.56 0.59
C ALA A 68 0.09 7.40 2.10
N ASN A 69 -0.55 6.43 2.75
CA ASN A 69 -0.32 6.12 4.16
C ASN A 69 1.11 5.65 4.45
N LEU A 70 1.70 4.85 3.56
CA LEU A 70 3.10 4.44 3.68
C LEU A 70 4.05 5.64 3.62
N HIS A 71 3.86 6.55 2.65
CA HIS A 71 4.69 7.76 2.55
C HIS A 71 4.47 8.72 3.72
N LEU A 72 3.24 8.84 4.23
CA LEU A 72 2.95 9.56 5.47
C LEU A 72 3.75 8.98 6.65
N TYR A 73 3.77 7.65 6.82
CA TYR A 73 4.55 6.98 7.85
C TYR A 73 6.06 7.24 7.69
N LEU A 74 6.55 7.24 6.46
CA LEU A 74 7.95 7.54 6.12
C LEU A 74 8.29 9.05 6.20
N LYS A 75 7.31 9.91 6.49
CA LYS A 75 7.40 11.38 6.45
C LYS A 75 7.81 11.94 5.08
N ASP A 76 7.58 11.17 4.02
CA ASP A 76 7.77 11.60 2.64
C ASP A 76 6.53 12.37 2.19
N LYS A 77 6.49 13.66 2.54
CA LYS A 77 5.34 14.51 2.26
C LYS A 77 5.04 14.63 0.76
N GLY A 78 6.07 14.68 -0.08
CA GLY A 78 5.90 14.86 -1.52
C GLY A 78 5.13 13.71 -2.14
N GLN A 79 5.62 12.48 -1.94
CA GLN A 79 4.96 11.30 -2.50
C GLN A 79 3.58 11.03 -1.88
N ALA A 80 3.39 11.35 -0.59
CA ALA A 80 2.08 11.23 0.04
C ALA A 80 1.04 12.17 -0.59
N VAL A 81 1.42 13.44 -0.86
CA VAL A 81 0.57 14.42 -1.55
C VAL A 81 0.29 13.97 -2.99
N ASP A 82 1.30 13.53 -3.74
CA ASP A 82 1.11 13.05 -5.11
C ASP A 82 0.06 11.92 -5.21
N CYS A 83 0.09 10.99 -4.25
CA CYS A 83 -0.90 9.92 -4.18
C CYS A 83 -2.31 10.46 -3.84
N CYS A 84 -2.41 11.37 -2.87
CA CYS A 84 -3.66 12.03 -2.48
C CYS A 84 -4.28 12.83 -3.63
N GLU A 85 -3.48 13.52 -4.43
CA GLU A 85 -3.97 14.26 -5.60
C GLU A 85 -4.52 13.33 -6.69
N LYS A 86 -3.84 12.20 -6.95
CA LYS A 86 -4.35 11.17 -7.87
C LYS A 86 -5.67 10.59 -7.37
N LEU A 87 -5.74 10.23 -6.08
CA LEU A 87 -6.97 9.75 -5.45
C LEU A 87 -8.11 10.73 -5.59
N ARG A 88 -7.88 12.02 -5.31
CA ARG A 88 -8.93 13.05 -5.36
C ARG A 88 -9.51 13.22 -6.77
N LYS A 89 -8.75 12.91 -7.83
CA LYS A 89 -9.25 12.91 -9.22
C LYS A 89 -10.15 11.72 -9.53
N ILE A 90 -9.94 10.58 -8.86
CA ILE A 90 -10.66 9.32 -9.08
C ILE A 90 -11.88 9.24 -8.18
N ASP A 91 -11.69 9.50 -6.89
CA ASP A 91 -12.71 9.53 -5.85
C ASP A 91 -12.59 10.82 -5.02
N PRO A 92 -13.24 11.91 -5.46
CA PRO A 92 -13.22 13.19 -4.76
C PRO A 92 -13.93 13.18 -3.39
N GLN A 93 -14.71 12.14 -3.08
CA GLN A 93 -15.49 12.05 -1.83
C GLN A 93 -14.80 11.20 -0.76
N ASN A 94 -13.63 10.63 -1.08
CA ASN A 94 -12.85 9.85 -0.12
C ASN A 94 -12.30 10.76 0.99
N LYS A 95 -12.89 10.64 2.18
CA LYS A 95 -12.52 11.43 3.37
C LYS A 95 -11.12 11.13 3.88
N GLU A 96 -10.57 9.95 3.60
CA GLU A 96 -9.23 9.58 4.04
C GLU A 96 -8.15 10.46 3.40
N ILE A 97 -8.44 11.03 2.21
CA ILE A 97 -7.54 11.98 1.54
C ILE A 97 -7.31 13.20 2.43
N ASP A 98 -8.38 13.81 2.92
CA ASP A 98 -8.29 15.01 3.78
C ASP A 98 -7.62 14.66 5.12
N GLU A 99 -7.90 13.49 5.69
CA GLU A 99 -7.24 13.04 6.92
C GLU A 99 -5.73 12.84 6.78
N ILE A 100 -5.28 12.33 5.64
CA ILE A 100 -3.83 12.16 5.35
C ILE A 100 -3.17 13.52 5.18
N LEU A 101 -3.78 14.44 4.43
CA LEU A 101 -3.24 15.79 4.22
C LEU A 101 -3.14 16.57 5.55
N ASP A 102 -4.18 16.52 6.39
CA ASP A 102 -4.17 17.13 7.72
C ASP A 102 -3.05 16.58 8.62
N LYS A 103 -2.72 15.29 8.50
CA LYS A 103 -1.59 14.67 9.24
C LYS A 103 -0.25 15.16 8.68
N LEU A 104 -0.12 15.30 7.36
CA LEU A 104 1.10 15.80 6.71
C LEU A 104 1.42 17.25 7.08
N GLU A 105 0.41 18.10 7.24
CA GLU A 105 0.59 19.49 7.68
C GLU A 105 1.18 19.58 9.10
N LYS A 106 0.88 18.60 9.96
CA LYS A 106 1.31 18.55 11.36
C LYS A 106 2.68 17.87 11.58
N LEU A 107 3.24 17.25 10.55
CA LEU A 107 4.58 16.63 10.57
C LEU A 107 5.70 17.66 10.57
#